data_AF-A0A4S1M6B1-F1
#
_entry.id   AF-A0A4S1M6B1-F1
#
_cell.length_a   1.000
_cell.length_b   1.000
_cell.length_c   1.000
_cell.angle_alpha   90.00
_cell.angle_beta   90.00
_cell.angle_gamma   90.00
#
_symmetry.space_group_name_H-M   'P 1'
#
loop_
_entity.id
_entity.type
_entity.pdbx_description
1 polymer ?
#
loop_
_entity_poly.entity_id
_entity_poly.type
_entity_poly.pdbx_seq_one_letter_code
_entity_poly.pdbx_strand_id
1 'polypeptide(L)'
;MWYTTLLFYFSAIPAALSLLFMDVGTFSFKETGEKGIRIIVFDTEKQQLTSVDYIPLRNPRLKEKTAFRHAHFSTDFLGHVTLSPSFHPATMAVRTFGKIHNKHQVSTLPPCTHPLTPLKRMPLQKKGKASVTITFHGTHGPEKRNFSSLCASANANKIERGRLGETVTDLTFLSLGFHKINGQNASNQGLDGIFWHAHGNFLVLTESKCRSESKRAQRYLEDDLAEAKIVARLREIKDPTLQKTLFHQMDTHADHTQKMAQRLTASGFMESALSPLNPILYFYARYPHMQKAPLTVKKRMLTSILKALGLSKAEAVHICNHTLSEHKANI
;
A
#
# COMPACT_ATOMS: atom_id res chain seq x y z
N MET A 1 14.19 -0.06 -8.30
CA MET A 1 15.11 -0.61 -7.28
C MET A 1 14.54 -1.95 -6.90
N TRP A 2 15.26 -3.03 -7.20
CA TRP A 2 14.81 -4.39 -6.97
C TRP A 2 15.09 -4.72 -5.50
N TYR A 3 14.07 -5.05 -4.71
CA TYR A 3 14.26 -5.58 -3.37
C TYR A 3 14.62 -7.05 -3.49
N THR A 4 15.81 -7.45 -3.04
CA THR A 4 16.35 -8.79 -3.28
C THR A 4 15.95 -9.80 -2.20
N THR A 5 15.44 -9.38 -1.04
CA THR A 5 15.04 -10.32 0.02
C THR A 5 13.97 -9.73 0.95
N LEU A 6 12.77 -10.29 0.88
CA LEU A 6 11.69 -10.07 1.85
C LEU A 6 11.67 -11.30 2.77
N LEU A 7 11.92 -11.13 4.08
CA LEU A 7 12.14 -12.25 4.99
C LEU A 7 11.16 -12.19 6.16
N PHE A 8 10.49 -13.31 6.38
CA PHE A 8 9.49 -13.45 7.40
C PHE A 8 9.54 -14.86 7.95
N TYR A 9 9.28 -15.01 9.24
CA TYR A 9 9.24 -16.30 9.89
C TYR A 9 7.90 -16.45 10.59
N PHE A 10 7.09 -17.42 10.14
CA PHE A 10 5.85 -17.76 10.84
C PHE A 10 5.56 -19.25 10.72
N SER A 11 5.33 -19.90 11.85
CA SER A 11 4.43 -21.03 11.94
C SER A 11 3.08 -20.48 12.40
N ALA A 12 2.01 -20.69 11.60
CA ALA A 12 0.62 -20.38 11.91
C ALA A 12 0.35 -19.05 12.65
N ILE A 13 0.19 -17.94 11.91
CA ILE A 13 -0.17 -16.65 12.51
C ILE A 13 -1.69 -16.63 12.79
N PRO A 14 -2.17 -16.56 14.04
CA PRO A 14 -3.52 -16.10 14.30
C PRO A 14 -3.69 -14.69 13.71
N ALA A 15 -4.82 -14.43 13.04
CA ALA A 15 -5.08 -13.30 12.14
C ALA A 15 -5.02 -11.86 12.73
N ALA A 16 -4.28 -11.62 13.83
CA ALA A 16 -4.19 -10.34 14.51
C ALA A 16 -2.89 -10.18 15.33
N LEU A 17 -1.73 -10.64 14.85
CA LEU A 17 -0.47 -10.34 15.55
C LEU A 17 0.02 -8.93 15.23
N SER A 18 0.14 -8.13 16.29
CA SER A 18 0.84 -6.85 16.29
C SER A 18 2.26 -7.04 15.75
N LEU A 19 2.53 -6.47 14.57
CA LEU A 19 3.81 -6.62 13.90
C LEU A 19 4.54 -5.29 13.85
N LEU A 20 5.75 -5.28 14.42
CA LEU A 20 6.68 -4.20 14.16
C LEU A 20 7.43 -4.47 12.87
N PHE A 21 7.12 -3.72 11.81
CA PHE A 21 7.84 -3.77 10.55
C PHE A 21 9.02 -2.83 10.56
N MET A 22 10.18 -3.34 10.15
CA MET A 22 11.40 -2.57 9.94
C MET A 22 11.75 -2.64 8.46
N ASP A 23 11.73 -1.50 7.78
CA ASP A 23 12.08 -1.39 6.36
C ASP A 23 13.41 -0.66 6.21
N VAL A 24 14.40 -1.33 5.61
CA VAL A 24 15.69 -0.77 5.23
C VAL A 24 15.64 -0.52 3.72
N GLY A 25 15.43 0.74 3.35
CA GLY A 25 15.41 1.22 1.98
C GLY A 25 16.58 2.17 1.71
N THR A 26 16.58 2.76 0.52
CA THR A 26 17.50 3.87 0.21
C THR A 26 16.73 5.16 -0.02
N PHE A 27 17.42 6.28 0.10
CA PHE A 27 16.90 7.58 -0.27
C PHE A 27 17.90 8.33 -1.17
N SER A 28 17.37 9.25 -1.95
CA SER A 28 18.17 10.21 -2.72
C SER A 28 17.37 11.49 -2.93
N PHE A 29 17.94 12.60 -2.45
CA PHE A 29 17.50 13.96 -2.69
C PHE A 29 18.34 14.54 -3.82
N LYS A 30 17.80 14.58 -5.03
CA LYS A 30 18.56 14.97 -6.24
C LYS A 30 19.11 16.39 -6.13
N GLU A 31 18.34 17.29 -5.55
CA GLU A 31 18.61 18.71 -5.46
C GLU A 31 19.74 19.05 -4.47
N THR A 32 19.89 18.28 -3.39
CA THR A 32 21.00 18.45 -2.44
C THR A 32 22.17 17.50 -2.70
N GLY A 33 22.00 16.54 -3.62
CA GLY A 33 22.96 15.46 -3.87
C GLY A 33 23.05 14.41 -2.76
N GLU A 34 22.29 14.58 -1.67
CA GLU A 34 22.28 13.63 -0.56
C GLU A 34 21.64 12.31 -0.98
N LYS A 35 22.32 11.21 -0.66
CA LYS A 35 21.82 9.85 -0.84
C LYS A 35 22.28 8.97 0.30
N GLY A 36 21.55 7.91 0.60
CA GLY A 36 21.86 7.08 1.75
C GLY A 36 20.88 5.96 1.99
N ILE A 37 20.92 5.42 3.20
CA ILE A 37 19.97 4.43 3.70
C ILE A 37 18.87 5.14 4.48
N ARG A 38 17.65 4.67 4.28
CA ARG A 38 16.49 5.07 5.06
C ARG A 38 15.98 3.86 5.82
N ILE A 39 15.75 4.02 7.11
CA ILE A 39 15.20 2.99 7.97
C ILE A 39 13.87 3.48 8.48
N ILE A 40 12.83 2.68 8.27
CA ILE A 40 11.46 2.97 8.72
C ILE A 40 11.08 1.91 9.72
N VAL A 41 10.55 2.32 10.86
CA VAL A 41 9.94 1.41 11.82
C VAL A 41 8.46 1.75 11.91
N PHE A 42 7.61 0.76 11.63
CA PHE A 42 6.15 0.91 11.53
C PHE A 42 5.46 -0.13 12.40
N ASP A 43 4.61 0.33 13.30
CA ASP A 43 3.75 -0.50 14.13
C ASP A 43 2.43 -0.74 13.38
N THR A 44 2.20 -1.97 12.91
CA THR A 44 1.02 -2.30 12.10
C THR A 44 -0.26 -2.40 12.93
N GLU A 45 -0.17 -2.68 14.23
CA GLU A 45 -1.32 -2.68 15.12
C GLU A 45 -1.81 -1.25 15.33
N LYS A 46 -0.90 -0.35 15.66
CA LYS A 46 -1.19 1.07 15.85
C LYS A 46 -1.32 1.83 14.55
N GLN A 47 -0.98 1.22 13.41
CA GLN A 47 -0.95 1.90 12.11
C GLN A 47 -0.13 3.20 12.17
N GLN A 48 1.04 3.14 12.81
CA GLN A 48 1.83 4.32 13.15
C GLN A 48 3.32 4.13 12.85
N LEU A 49 3.94 5.15 12.24
CA LEU A 49 5.39 5.29 12.18
C LEU A 49 5.96 5.56 13.57
N THR A 50 6.83 4.68 14.04
CA THR A 50 7.53 4.84 15.33
C THR A 50 8.84 5.61 15.16
N SER A 51 9.58 5.35 14.08
CA SER A 51 10.76 6.14 13.71
C SER A 51 11.03 6.13 12.21
N VAL A 52 11.71 7.18 11.75
CA VAL A 52 12.32 7.23 10.42
C VAL A 52 13.74 7.77 10.54
N ASP A 53 14.72 6.96 10.17
CA ASP A 53 16.14 7.29 10.28
C ASP A 53 16.76 7.42 8.88
N TYR A 54 17.42 8.54 8.63
CA TYR A 54 18.15 8.85 7.40
C TYR A 54 19.65 8.83 7.66
N ILE A 55 20.38 7.97 6.93
CA ILE A 55 21.81 7.76 7.12
C ILE A 55 22.53 8.06 5.80
N PRO A 56 23.07 9.28 5.62
CA PRO A 56 23.75 9.69 4.39
C PRO A 56 25.00 8.87 4.10
N LEU A 57 25.14 8.40 2.85
CA LEU A 57 26.33 7.77 2.32
C LEU A 57 27.36 8.84 1.94
N ARG A 58 28.19 9.26 2.91
CA ARG A 58 29.23 10.30 2.68
C ARG A 58 30.58 9.74 2.27
N ASN A 59 30.89 8.47 2.57
CA ASN A 59 32.16 7.84 2.20
C ASN A 59 31.95 6.43 1.63
N PRO A 60 32.30 6.17 0.35
CA PRO A 60 32.22 4.85 -0.27
C PRO A 60 33.03 3.76 0.44
N ARG A 61 34.02 4.13 1.26
CA ARG A 61 34.88 3.20 2.01
C ARG A 61 34.23 2.69 3.30
N LEU A 62 33.09 3.24 3.73
CA LEU A 62 32.39 2.82 4.94
C LEU A 62 31.41 1.66 4.72
N LYS A 63 31.35 1.08 3.51
CA LYS A 63 30.35 0.08 3.10
C LYS A 63 30.13 -1.07 4.08
N GLU A 64 31.19 -1.52 4.76
CA GLU A 64 31.17 -2.69 5.67
C GLU A 64 31.05 -2.32 7.16
N LYS A 65 31.01 -1.02 7.51
CA LYS A 65 30.78 -0.62 8.90
C LYS A 65 29.28 -0.58 9.20
N THR A 66 28.93 -0.92 10.44
CA THR A 66 27.56 -0.76 10.95
C THR A 66 27.11 0.70 10.76
N ALA A 67 26.10 0.89 9.93
CA ALA A 67 25.49 2.18 9.63
C ALA A 67 24.45 2.56 10.70
N PHE A 68 23.75 1.56 11.24
CA PHE A 68 22.69 1.75 12.23
C PHE A 68 22.61 0.59 13.21
N ARG A 69 22.20 0.89 14.44
CA ARG A 69 21.90 -0.10 15.46
C ARG A 69 20.57 0.24 16.14
N HIS A 70 19.64 -0.70 16.04
CA HIS A 70 18.39 -0.78 16.80
C HIS A 70 18.54 -1.84 17.89
N ALA A 71 17.61 -1.87 18.86
CA ALA A 71 17.56 -2.93 19.87
C ALA A 71 17.45 -4.33 19.23
N HIS A 72 16.71 -4.44 18.12
CA HIS A 72 16.38 -5.73 17.50
C HIS A 72 17.24 -6.10 16.28
N PHE A 73 17.89 -5.14 15.63
CA PHE A 73 18.72 -5.38 14.46
C PHE A 73 19.77 -4.29 14.28
N SER A 74 20.78 -4.56 13.46
CA SER A 74 21.70 -3.56 12.94
C SER A 74 21.78 -3.67 11.43
N THR A 75 22.15 -2.58 10.75
CA THR A 75 22.41 -2.63 9.31
C THR A 75 23.68 -1.89 8.93
N ASP A 76 24.35 -2.35 7.87
CA ASP A 76 25.49 -1.66 7.26
C ASP A 76 25.06 -0.75 6.09
N PHE A 77 26.03 -0.11 5.44
CA PHE A 77 25.80 0.81 4.33
C PHE A 77 25.43 0.13 2.99
N LEU A 78 25.42 -1.21 2.96
CA LEU A 78 24.92 -2.02 1.85
C LEU A 78 23.50 -2.56 2.13
N GLY A 79 22.89 -2.14 3.24
CA GLY A 79 21.58 -2.62 3.67
C GLY A 79 21.62 -4.07 4.17
N HIS A 80 22.80 -4.65 4.40
CA HIS A 80 22.86 -5.94 5.05
C HIS A 80 22.35 -5.79 6.48
N VAL A 81 21.44 -6.67 6.89
CA VAL A 81 20.82 -6.63 8.22
C VAL A 81 21.34 -7.80 9.04
N THR A 82 21.83 -7.51 10.25
CA THR A 82 22.12 -8.51 11.26
C THR A 82 21.06 -8.45 12.34
N LEU A 83 20.34 -9.55 12.56
CA LEU A 83 19.30 -9.63 13.60
C LEU A 83 19.95 -9.85 14.96
N SER A 84 19.44 -9.16 15.99
CA SER A 84 19.87 -9.37 17.37
C SER A 84 19.18 -10.60 17.98
N PRO A 85 19.69 -11.17 19.09
CA PRO A 85 18.99 -12.22 19.84
C PRO A 85 17.61 -11.81 20.38
N SER A 86 17.33 -10.49 20.50
CA SER A 86 16.04 -9.97 20.95
C SER A 86 14.98 -9.89 19.85
N PHE A 87 15.34 -10.19 18.59
CA PHE A 87 14.41 -10.20 17.49
C PHE A 87 13.44 -11.37 17.63
N HIS A 88 12.15 -11.08 17.77
CA HIS A 88 11.12 -12.09 17.89
C HIS A 88 10.30 -12.19 16.59
N PRO A 89 10.47 -13.26 15.79
CA PRO A 89 9.85 -13.33 14.46
C PRO A 89 8.33 -13.34 14.46
N ALA A 90 7.69 -13.80 15.55
CA ALA A 90 6.23 -13.79 15.64
C ALA A 90 5.63 -12.38 15.79
N THR A 91 6.44 -11.38 16.14
CA THR A 91 5.98 -10.01 16.43
C THR A 91 6.77 -8.95 15.65
N MET A 92 7.70 -9.36 14.78
CA MET A 92 8.57 -8.45 14.04
C MET A 92 8.85 -8.96 12.62
N ALA A 93 8.93 -8.05 11.67
CA ALA A 93 9.37 -8.33 10.31
C ALA A 93 10.43 -7.34 9.85
N VAL A 94 11.32 -7.80 8.97
CA VAL A 94 12.34 -6.96 8.35
C VAL A 94 12.24 -7.09 6.83
N ARG A 95 12.16 -5.95 6.14
CA ARG A 95 12.37 -5.84 4.70
C ARG A 95 13.68 -5.08 4.47
N THR A 96 14.52 -5.58 3.58
CA THR A 96 15.75 -4.87 3.20
C THR A 96 16.07 -5.04 1.72
N PHE A 97 16.80 -4.09 1.15
CA PHE A 97 17.40 -4.24 -0.18
C PHE A 97 18.69 -5.08 -0.17
N GLY A 98 19.33 -5.24 1.01
CA GLY A 98 20.53 -6.05 1.20
C GLY A 98 20.22 -7.51 1.56
N LYS A 99 21.22 -8.17 2.16
CA LYS A 99 21.09 -9.56 2.68
C LYS A 99 20.76 -9.54 4.16
N ILE A 100 20.09 -10.57 4.66
CA ILE A 100 19.89 -10.76 6.09
C ILE A 100 20.88 -11.81 6.58
N HIS A 101 21.73 -11.43 7.53
CA HIS A 101 22.65 -12.30 8.23
C HIS A 101 22.01 -12.75 9.53
N ASN A 102 21.80 -14.05 9.64
CA ASN A 102 21.34 -14.68 10.87
C ASN A 102 22.09 -16.00 11.08
N LYS A 103 22.41 -16.32 12.34
CA LYS A 103 22.87 -17.68 12.70
C LYS A 103 21.71 -18.67 12.74
N HIS A 104 20.46 -18.19 12.78
CA HIS A 104 19.25 -18.98 12.73
C HIS A 104 18.64 -18.99 11.31
N GLN A 105 18.23 -20.18 10.88
CA GLN A 105 17.84 -20.50 9.50
C GLN A 105 16.71 -19.60 8.97
N VAL A 106 16.84 -19.22 7.70
CA VAL A 106 15.96 -18.30 6.97
C VAL A 106 14.86 -19.09 6.24
N SER A 107 13.60 -18.70 6.40
CA SER A 107 12.47 -19.21 5.60
C SER A 107 11.63 -18.06 5.00
N THR A 108 10.92 -18.38 3.92
CA THR A 108 9.95 -17.51 3.25
C THR A 108 8.60 -17.55 3.99
N LEU A 109 7.78 -16.49 3.87
CA LEU A 109 6.39 -16.50 4.38
C LEU A 109 5.69 -17.79 3.95
N PRO A 110 5.11 -18.56 4.89
CA PRO A 110 4.00 -19.41 4.52
C PRO A 110 2.86 -18.51 4.05
N PRO A 111 2.10 -18.92 3.04
CA PRO A 111 0.86 -18.24 2.68
C PRO A 111 -0.05 -18.11 3.91
N CYS A 112 -0.67 -16.94 4.09
CA CYS A 112 -1.67 -16.76 5.14
C CYS A 112 -2.88 -17.67 4.81
N THR A 113 -3.07 -18.74 5.57
CA THR A 113 -4.12 -19.75 5.32
C THR A 113 -5.46 -19.39 5.94
N HIS A 114 -5.54 -18.33 6.75
CA HIS A 114 -6.79 -17.89 7.34
C HIS A 114 -7.59 -17.03 6.36
N PRO A 115 -8.89 -17.29 6.16
CA PRO A 115 -9.76 -16.37 5.44
C PRO A 115 -9.72 -15.05 6.20
N LEU A 116 -9.07 -14.05 5.60
CA LEU A 116 -9.11 -12.70 6.11
C LEU A 116 -10.58 -12.34 6.30
N THR A 117 -10.95 -12.02 7.53
CA THR A 117 -12.22 -11.33 7.76
C THR A 117 -12.14 -10.07 6.90
N PRO A 118 -13.07 -9.85 5.94
CA PRO A 118 -12.95 -8.82 4.92
C PRO A 118 -12.51 -7.54 5.57
N LEU A 119 -11.32 -7.04 5.22
CA LEU A 119 -10.59 -5.91 5.82
C LEU A 119 -11.51 -5.12 6.75
N LYS A 120 -11.64 -5.55 8.02
CA LYS A 120 -12.56 -4.87 8.94
C LYS A 120 -12.12 -3.42 8.94
N ARG A 121 -13.06 -2.49 8.69
CA ARG A 121 -12.80 -1.04 8.59
C ARG A 121 -11.67 -0.69 9.55
N MET A 122 -10.48 -0.40 9.01
CA MET A 122 -9.36 -0.03 9.86
C MET A 122 -9.83 1.20 10.65
N PRO A 123 -9.75 1.18 11.98
CA PRO A 123 -10.33 2.24 12.79
C PRO A 123 -9.75 3.58 12.32
N LEU A 124 -10.63 4.55 12.05
CA LEU A 124 -10.24 5.94 11.81
C LEU A 124 -9.55 6.43 13.08
N GLN A 125 -8.22 6.34 13.13
CA GLN A 125 -7.48 6.79 14.29
C GLN A 125 -7.53 8.32 14.37
N LYS A 126 -7.96 8.83 15.53
CA LYS A 126 -8.01 10.27 15.82
C LYS A 126 -6.57 10.81 15.89
N LYS A 127 -6.40 12.09 15.51
CA LYS A 127 -5.11 12.82 15.57
C LYS A 127 -4.41 12.55 16.92
N GLY A 128 -3.33 11.76 16.90
CA GLY A 128 -2.39 11.71 18.02
C GLY A 128 -1.54 12.99 18.02
N LYS A 129 -1.28 13.56 19.20
CA LYS A 129 -0.36 14.69 19.37
C LYS A 129 1.12 14.28 19.25
N ALA A 130 1.42 12.98 19.30
CA ALA A 130 2.77 12.47 19.20
C ALA A 130 3.31 12.66 17.76
N SER A 131 4.43 13.35 17.63
CA SER A 131 5.16 13.51 16.38
C SER A 131 6.07 12.29 16.14
N VAL A 132 6.14 11.80 14.90
CA VAL A 132 7.16 10.82 14.50
C VAL A 132 8.54 11.39 14.79
N THR A 133 9.41 10.57 15.39
CA THR A 133 10.82 10.93 15.50
C THR A 133 11.50 10.67 14.16
N ILE A 134 11.97 11.73 13.52
CA ILE A 134 12.75 11.65 12.29
C ILE A 134 14.15 12.10 12.59
N THR A 135 15.12 11.22 12.34
CA THR A 135 16.50 11.44 12.71
C THR A 135 17.38 11.39 11.47
N PHE A 136 18.20 12.41 11.27
CA PHE A 136 19.24 12.47 10.25
C PHE A 136 20.60 12.24 10.91
N HIS A 137 21.27 11.15 10.56
CA HIS A 137 22.56 10.75 11.14
C HIS A 137 23.71 11.41 10.36
N GLY A 138 23.99 12.69 10.66
CA GLY A 138 25.04 13.47 10.02
C GLY A 138 26.44 13.28 10.60
N THR A 139 27.44 13.97 10.05
CA THR A 139 28.83 13.99 10.56
C THR A 139 28.96 14.58 11.96
N HIS A 140 28.05 15.47 12.33
CA HIS A 140 28.06 16.15 13.63
C HIS A 140 27.10 15.49 14.63
N GLY A 141 26.64 14.26 14.34
CA GLY A 141 25.69 13.51 15.14
C GLY A 141 24.26 13.53 14.60
N PRO A 142 23.32 12.93 15.35
CA PRO A 142 21.92 12.84 14.96
C PRO A 142 21.19 14.18 15.09
N GLU A 143 20.54 14.61 14.01
CA GLU A 143 19.69 15.80 13.94
C GLU A 143 18.22 15.39 13.86
N LYS A 144 17.35 15.93 14.71
CA LYS A 144 15.90 15.68 14.61
C LYS A 144 15.26 16.68 13.64
N ARG A 145 14.47 16.18 12.69
CA ARG A 145 13.71 17.00 11.73
C ARG A 145 12.21 16.77 11.84
N ASN A 146 11.43 17.78 11.46
CA ASN A 146 9.99 17.64 11.35
C ASN A 146 9.62 16.85 10.08
N PHE A 147 8.56 16.05 10.16
CA PHE A 147 8.03 15.28 9.03
C PHE A 147 7.63 16.13 7.82
N SER A 148 7.23 17.38 8.07
CA SER A 148 6.91 18.34 7.01
C SER A 148 8.15 18.88 6.28
N SER A 149 9.36 18.67 6.80
CA SER A 149 10.59 19.35 6.39
C SER A 149 11.78 18.38 6.33
N LEU A 150 11.64 17.25 5.62
CA LEU A 150 12.69 16.23 5.47
C LEU A 150 13.89 16.76 4.68
N CYS A 151 13.62 17.62 3.70
CA CYS A 151 14.60 18.23 2.82
C CYS A 151 14.28 19.73 2.65
N ALA A 152 15.32 20.55 2.49
CA ALA A 152 15.19 21.99 2.20
C ALA A 152 14.49 22.24 0.85
N SER A 153 14.69 21.36 -0.14
CA SER A 153 13.92 21.40 -1.39
C SER A 153 12.49 20.93 -1.14
N ALA A 154 11.52 21.83 -1.37
CA ALA A 154 10.10 21.51 -1.27
C ALA A 154 9.68 20.35 -2.18
N ASN A 155 10.30 20.24 -3.37
CA ASN A 155 10.05 19.17 -4.32
C ASN A 155 10.64 17.84 -3.83
N ALA A 156 11.90 17.81 -3.41
CA ALA A 156 12.53 16.61 -2.86
C ALA A 156 11.77 16.10 -1.62
N ASN A 157 11.36 17.01 -0.74
CA ASN A 157 10.55 16.72 0.42
C ASN A 157 9.19 16.11 0.04
N LYS A 158 8.50 16.67 -0.96
CA LYS A 158 7.24 16.13 -1.48
C LYS A 158 7.41 14.70 -2.03
N ILE A 159 8.45 14.46 -2.81
CA ILE A 159 8.75 13.14 -3.40
C ILE A 159 9.02 12.13 -2.29
N GLU A 160 9.87 12.47 -1.34
CA GLU A 160 10.25 11.56 -0.26
C GLU A 160 9.07 11.23 0.65
N ARG A 161 8.25 12.23 0.98
CA ARG A 161 7.00 12.01 1.70
C ARG A 161 6.06 11.07 0.95
N GLY A 162 5.95 11.21 -0.38
CA GLY A 162 5.21 10.28 -1.23
C GLY A 162 5.72 8.84 -1.06
N ARG A 163 7.03 8.64 -1.18
CA ARG A 163 7.67 7.33 -0.97
C ARG A 163 7.43 6.74 0.41
N LEU A 164 7.43 7.57 1.47
CA LEU A 164 7.09 7.11 2.82
C LEU A 164 5.64 6.61 2.90
N GLY A 165 4.69 7.35 2.30
CA GLY A 165 3.28 6.95 2.25
C GLY A 165 3.08 5.61 1.52
N GLU A 166 3.69 5.45 0.34
CA GLU A 166 3.68 4.21 -0.44
C GLU A 166 4.33 3.06 0.34
N THR A 167 5.45 3.33 1.00
CA THR A 167 6.16 2.32 1.79
C THR A 167 5.30 1.80 2.93
N VAL A 168 4.69 2.69 3.73
CA VAL A 168 3.85 2.26 4.84
C VAL A 168 2.58 1.54 4.36
N THR A 169 2.05 1.94 3.20
CA THR A 169 0.97 1.22 2.50
C THR A 169 1.40 -0.22 2.20
N ASP A 170 2.56 -0.42 1.57
CA ASP A 170 3.11 -1.75 1.28
C ASP A 170 3.25 -2.58 2.57
N LEU A 171 3.84 -2.02 3.62
CA LEU A 171 4.04 -2.74 4.89
C LEU A 171 2.71 -3.15 5.53
N THR A 172 1.68 -2.30 5.43
CA THR A 172 0.33 -2.61 5.91
C THR A 172 -0.24 -3.83 5.19
N PHE A 173 -0.21 -3.86 3.86
CA PHE A 173 -0.75 -4.99 3.10
C PHE A 173 0.07 -6.27 3.23
N LEU A 174 1.39 -6.16 3.28
CA LEU A 174 2.28 -7.29 3.54
C LEU A 174 2.00 -7.90 4.93
N SER A 175 1.74 -7.08 5.94
CA SER A 175 1.36 -7.56 7.29
C SER A 175 0.06 -8.37 7.31
N LEU A 176 -0.81 -8.11 6.33
CA LEU A 176 -2.10 -8.79 6.17
C LEU A 176 -2.00 -9.98 5.20
N GLY A 177 -0.81 -10.36 4.77
CA GLY A 177 -0.59 -11.52 3.89
C GLY A 177 -0.88 -11.26 2.42
N PHE A 178 -1.08 -10.01 1.99
CA PHE A 178 -1.23 -9.70 0.57
C PHE A 178 0.13 -9.70 -0.14
N HIS A 179 0.11 -10.04 -1.42
CA HIS A 179 1.25 -9.89 -2.32
C HIS A 179 1.06 -8.64 -3.17
N LYS A 180 2.09 -7.79 -3.23
CA LYS A 180 2.11 -6.67 -4.17
C LYS A 180 2.34 -7.19 -5.59
N ILE A 181 1.47 -6.82 -6.51
CA ILE A 181 1.66 -7.10 -7.93
C ILE A 181 2.68 -6.10 -8.48
N ASN A 182 3.83 -6.63 -8.90
CA ASN A 182 4.90 -5.84 -9.47
C ASN A 182 4.54 -5.42 -10.90
N GLY A 183 4.10 -4.17 -11.06
CA GLY A 183 3.87 -3.57 -12.38
C GLY A 183 3.87 -2.05 -12.41
N GLN A 184 4.01 -1.40 -11.24
CA GLN A 184 3.74 0.04 -11.08
C GLN A 184 4.83 0.82 -10.34
N ASN A 185 5.91 0.17 -9.85
CA ASN A 185 6.95 0.88 -9.12
C ASN A 185 7.62 1.94 -10.02
N ALA A 186 7.44 3.22 -9.65
CA ALA A 186 7.97 4.40 -10.34
C ALA A 186 7.43 4.68 -11.76
N SER A 187 6.30 4.07 -12.15
CA SER A 187 5.57 4.48 -13.35
C SER A 187 4.43 5.41 -12.92
N ASN A 188 4.35 6.61 -13.50
CA ASN A 188 3.27 7.58 -13.27
C ASN A 188 1.89 7.09 -13.79
N GLN A 189 1.62 5.77 -13.74
CA GLN A 189 0.48 5.08 -14.34
C GLN A 189 -0.72 5.00 -13.38
N GLY A 190 -0.61 5.68 -12.23
CA GLY A 190 -1.75 6.20 -11.50
C GLY A 190 -2.36 5.32 -10.41
N LEU A 191 -1.87 4.12 -10.08
CA LEU A 191 -2.19 3.51 -8.79
C LEU A 191 -0.88 3.33 -8.00
N ASP A 192 -0.93 3.58 -6.70
CA ASP A 192 0.26 3.48 -5.84
C ASP A 192 0.59 2.02 -5.49
N GLY A 193 -0.42 1.15 -5.55
CA GLY A 193 -0.23 -0.28 -5.37
C GLY A 193 -1.47 -1.10 -5.75
N ILE A 194 -1.21 -2.30 -6.25
CA ILE A 194 -2.21 -3.36 -6.49
C ILE A 194 -1.78 -4.56 -5.66
N PHE A 195 -2.66 -5.02 -4.79
CA PHE A 195 -2.39 -6.09 -3.84
C PHE A 195 -3.34 -7.26 -4.05
N TRP A 196 -2.81 -8.48 -4.08
CA TRP A 196 -3.55 -9.70 -4.30
C TRP A 196 -3.38 -10.67 -3.13
N HIS A 197 -4.48 -11.23 -2.66
CA HIS A 197 -4.47 -12.31 -1.67
C HIS A 197 -4.89 -13.63 -2.30
N ALA A 198 -3.94 -14.56 -2.49
CA ALA A 198 -4.15 -15.78 -3.27
C ALA A 198 -5.25 -16.70 -2.68
N HIS A 199 -5.30 -16.85 -1.35
CA HIS A 199 -6.25 -17.78 -0.73
C HIS A 199 -7.72 -17.32 -0.73
N GLY A 200 -7.97 -16.03 -1.01
CA GLY A 200 -9.34 -15.52 -1.05
C GLY A 200 -9.71 -14.86 -2.37
N ASN A 201 -8.81 -14.90 -3.37
CA ASN A 201 -8.96 -14.16 -4.63
C ASN A 201 -9.36 -12.69 -4.40
N PHE A 202 -8.82 -12.07 -3.33
CA PHE A 202 -9.10 -10.67 -3.01
C PHE A 202 -8.11 -9.75 -3.70
N LEU A 203 -8.64 -8.77 -4.41
CA LEU A 203 -7.87 -7.73 -5.08
C LEU A 203 -8.09 -6.41 -4.35
N VAL A 204 -7.01 -5.71 -4.01
CA VAL A 204 -7.09 -4.36 -3.43
C VAL A 204 -6.30 -3.37 -4.28
N LEU A 205 -7.00 -2.32 -4.72
CA LEU A 205 -6.44 -1.21 -5.48
C LEU A 205 -6.20 -0.03 -4.55
N THR A 206 -5.00 0.52 -4.54
CA THR A 206 -4.59 1.49 -3.52
C THR A 206 -4.13 2.82 -4.10
N GLU A 207 -4.38 3.85 -3.31
CA GLU A 207 -3.86 5.21 -3.48
C GLU A 207 -3.35 5.67 -2.12
N SER A 208 -2.15 6.23 -2.07
CA SER A 208 -1.50 6.65 -0.85
C SER A 208 -1.10 8.12 -0.94
N LYS A 209 -1.33 8.88 0.13
CA LYS A 209 -0.96 10.30 0.18
C LYS A 209 -0.26 10.61 1.48
N CYS A 210 0.75 11.46 1.38
CA CYS A 210 1.49 11.92 2.55
C CYS A 210 1.38 13.45 2.63
N ARG A 211 0.29 13.94 3.24
CA ARG A 211 -0.07 15.38 3.24
C ARG A 211 -0.62 15.85 4.58
N SER A 212 -0.34 17.11 4.92
CA SER A 212 -0.59 17.66 6.26
C SER A 212 -2.08 17.75 6.62
N GLU A 213 -2.99 18.33 5.81
CA GLU A 213 -4.29 18.65 6.44
C GLU A 213 -5.57 18.84 5.61
N SER A 214 -5.57 19.15 4.31
CA SER A 214 -6.84 19.58 3.66
C SER A 214 -7.75 18.46 3.14
N LYS A 215 -7.25 17.23 2.97
CA LYS A 215 -8.02 16.09 2.45
C LYS A 215 -7.78 14.86 3.31
N ARG A 216 -8.88 14.23 3.76
CA ARG A 216 -8.91 12.94 4.46
C ARG A 216 -8.70 11.78 3.49
N ALA A 217 -8.38 10.60 4.00
CA ALA A 217 -8.26 9.40 3.18
C ALA A 217 -9.53 9.16 2.35
N GLN A 218 -10.70 9.44 2.92
CA GLN A 218 -12.00 9.36 2.24
C GLN A 218 -12.07 10.20 0.95
N ARG A 219 -11.53 11.42 0.96
CA ARG A 219 -11.53 12.25 -0.26
C ARG A 219 -10.63 11.68 -1.35
N TYR A 220 -9.51 11.05 -0.99
CA TYR A 220 -8.67 10.38 -1.99
C TYR A 220 -9.34 9.12 -2.54
N LEU A 221 -10.12 8.41 -1.72
CA LEU A 221 -10.93 7.28 -2.18
C LEU A 221 -11.96 7.71 -3.23
N GLU A 222 -12.62 8.85 -3.01
CA GLU A 222 -13.62 9.41 -3.93
C GLU A 222 -12.98 10.07 -5.16
N ASP A 223 -11.97 10.92 -4.94
CA ASP A 223 -11.35 11.71 -5.99
C ASP A 223 -10.45 10.85 -6.87
N ASP A 224 -9.56 10.04 -6.29
CA ASP A 224 -8.48 9.37 -7.02
C ASP A 224 -8.82 7.91 -7.36
N LEU A 225 -9.62 7.24 -6.52
CA LEU A 225 -10.06 5.84 -6.71
C LEU A 225 -11.53 5.73 -7.17
N ALA A 226 -12.04 6.73 -7.89
CA ALA A 226 -13.28 6.57 -8.66
C ALA A 226 -13.11 5.48 -9.74
N GLU A 227 -14.16 4.71 -10.01
CA GLU A 227 -14.14 3.56 -10.92
C GLU A 227 -13.65 3.94 -12.32
N ALA A 228 -14.07 5.12 -12.83
CA ALA A 228 -13.60 5.65 -14.10
C ALA A 228 -12.09 5.88 -14.13
N LYS A 229 -11.52 6.44 -13.05
CA LYS A 229 -10.07 6.67 -12.93
C LYS A 229 -9.33 5.36 -12.79
N ILE A 230 -9.84 4.42 -11.98
CA ILE A 230 -9.27 3.07 -11.86
C ILE A 230 -9.14 2.42 -13.24
N VAL A 231 -10.23 2.39 -14.03
CA VAL A 231 -10.21 1.78 -15.37
C VAL A 231 -9.21 2.49 -16.29
N ALA A 232 -9.17 3.83 -16.28
CA ALA A 232 -8.21 4.58 -17.08
C ALA A 232 -6.75 4.22 -16.71
N ARG A 233 -6.44 4.20 -15.41
CA ARG A 233 -5.11 3.85 -14.88
C ARG A 233 -4.70 2.41 -15.19
N LEU A 234 -5.63 1.46 -15.06
CA LEU A 234 -5.37 0.06 -15.44
C LEU A 234 -5.09 -0.10 -16.94
N ARG A 235 -5.71 0.73 -17.80
CA ARG A 235 -5.41 0.75 -19.25
C ARG A 235 -3.99 1.24 -19.57
N GLU A 236 -3.35 1.98 -18.66
CA GLU A 236 -1.97 2.48 -18.82
C GLU A 236 -0.89 1.45 -18.41
N ILE A 237 -1.28 0.31 -17.81
CA ILE A 237 -0.36 -0.78 -17.50
C ILE A 237 0.24 -1.32 -18.81
N LYS A 238 1.58 -1.31 -18.90
CA LYS A 238 2.31 -1.70 -20.11
C LYS A 238 2.29 -3.20 -20.41
N ASP A 239 2.17 -4.03 -19.38
CA ASP A 239 2.08 -5.48 -19.53
C ASP A 239 0.63 -5.86 -19.88
N PRO A 240 0.35 -6.27 -21.13
CA PRO A 240 -1.01 -6.59 -21.57
C PRO A 240 -1.56 -7.86 -20.92
N THR A 241 -0.69 -8.81 -20.54
CA THR A 241 -1.09 -10.04 -19.85
C THR A 241 -1.57 -9.71 -18.45
N LEU A 242 -0.77 -8.93 -17.71
CA LEU A 242 -1.16 -8.47 -16.38
C LEU A 242 -2.45 -7.65 -16.42
N GLN A 243 -2.53 -6.70 -17.36
CA GLN A 243 -3.72 -5.87 -17.54
C GLN A 243 -4.97 -6.73 -17.78
N LYS A 244 -4.89 -7.71 -18.69
CA LYS A 244 -6.01 -8.63 -18.97
C LYS A 244 -6.39 -9.45 -17.74
N THR A 245 -5.43 -9.94 -16.97
CA THR A 245 -5.66 -10.69 -15.73
C THR A 245 -6.39 -9.85 -14.68
N LEU A 246 -5.95 -8.62 -14.46
CA LEU A 246 -6.59 -7.71 -13.49
C LEU A 246 -8.03 -7.40 -13.91
N PHE A 247 -8.25 -7.11 -15.19
CA PHE A 247 -9.57 -6.87 -15.73
C PHE A 247 -10.47 -8.10 -15.62
N HIS A 248 -9.97 -9.29 -15.94
CA HIS A 248 -10.73 -10.54 -15.79
C HIS A 248 -11.10 -10.80 -14.32
N GLN A 249 -10.17 -10.57 -13.39
CA GLN A 249 -10.44 -10.68 -11.94
C GLN A 249 -11.58 -9.76 -11.52
N MET A 250 -11.53 -8.49 -11.92
CA MET A 250 -12.56 -7.51 -11.56
C MET A 250 -13.92 -7.78 -12.21
N ASP A 251 -13.96 -8.41 -13.39
CA ASP A 251 -15.22 -8.82 -14.03
C ASP A 251 -15.87 -10.01 -13.33
N THR A 252 -15.05 -10.96 -12.88
CA THR A 252 -15.50 -12.26 -12.39
C THR A 252 -15.71 -12.27 -10.87
N HIS A 253 -14.94 -11.45 -10.15
CA HIS A 253 -14.87 -11.38 -8.70
C HIS A 253 -14.92 -9.93 -8.22
N ALA A 254 -15.89 -9.15 -8.73
CA ALA A 254 -16.05 -7.74 -8.37
C ALA A 254 -16.35 -7.57 -6.87
N ASP A 255 -17.09 -8.51 -6.27
CA ASP A 255 -17.38 -8.62 -4.84
C ASP A 255 -16.13 -8.89 -3.98
N HIS A 256 -15.08 -9.47 -4.57
CA HIS A 256 -13.76 -9.64 -3.93
C HIS A 256 -12.75 -8.56 -4.34
N THR A 257 -13.20 -7.49 -4.99
CA THR A 257 -12.34 -6.34 -5.32
C THR A 257 -12.67 -5.14 -4.42
N GLN A 258 -11.66 -4.61 -3.74
CA GLN A 258 -11.77 -3.42 -2.91
C GLN A 258 -10.85 -2.31 -3.39
N LYS A 259 -11.22 -1.07 -3.06
CA LYS A 259 -10.41 0.12 -3.25
C LYS A 259 -10.12 0.76 -1.91
N MET A 260 -8.86 1.10 -1.68
CA MET A 260 -8.39 1.63 -0.41
C MET A 260 -7.51 2.86 -0.61
N ALA A 261 -7.91 3.97 0.01
CA ALA A 261 -7.08 5.14 0.09
C ALA A 261 -6.40 5.20 1.46
N GLN A 262 -5.11 5.52 1.48
CA GLN A 262 -4.31 5.63 2.68
C GLN A 262 -3.67 7.01 2.77
N ARG A 263 -3.61 7.57 3.97
CA ARG A 263 -2.99 8.87 4.23
C ARG A 263 -2.05 8.79 5.42
N LEU A 264 -0.76 8.95 5.15
CA LEU A 264 0.24 9.14 6.18
C LEU A 264 0.22 10.60 6.67
N THR A 265 -0.19 10.79 7.92
CA THR A 265 -0.30 12.10 8.57
C THR A 265 1.07 12.63 9.00
N ALA A 266 1.17 13.93 9.29
CA ALA A 266 2.40 14.52 9.83
C ALA A 266 2.81 13.97 11.21
N SER A 267 1.84 13.45 11.96
CA SER A 267 2.05 12.72 13.23
C SER A 267 2.45 11.25 13.03
N GLY A 268 2.54 10.76 11.79
CA GLY A 268 2.97 9.39 11.49
C GLY A 268 1.89 8.33 11.50
N PHE A 269 0.67 8.70 11.86
CA PHE A 269 -0.47 7.80 11.79
C PHE A 269 -0.92 7.61 10.36
N MET A 270 -1.30 6.38 10.03
CA MET A 270 -1.94 6.02 8.79
C MET A 270 -3.47 6.11 8.94
N GLU A 271 -4.07 7.04 8.23
CA GLU A 271 -5.53 7.13 8.08
C GLU A 271 -5.92 6.31 6.85
N SER A 272 -6.95 5.48 6.95
CA SER A 272 -7.40 4.63 5.85
C SER A 272 -8.88 4.84 5.55
N ALA A 273 -9.24 4.77 4.28
CA ALA A 273 -10.62 4.71 3.81
C ALA A 273 -10.75 3.56 2.82
N LEU A 274 -11.79 2.73 3.01
CA LEU A 274 -11.99 1.50 2.26
C LEU A 274 -13.41 1.46 1.71
N SER A 275 -13.55 1.03 0.47
CA SER A 275 -14.84 0.76 -0.17
C SER A 275 -14.73 -0.48 -1.06
N PRO A 276 -15.80 -1.28 -1.20
CA PRO A 276 -15.88 -2.22 -2.32
C PRO A 276 -15.82 -1.48 -3.66
N LEU A 277 -15.37 -2.16 -4.70
CA LEU A 277 -15.53 -1.71 -6.08
C LEU A 277 -17.03 -1.64 -6.41
N ASN A 278 -17.52 -0.51 -6.93
CA ASN A 278 -18.90 -0.47 -7.41
C ASN A 278 -19.00 -1.19 -8.77
N PRO A 279 -19.66 -2.36 -8.88
CA PRO A 279 -19.65 -3.16 -10.10
C PRO A 279 -20.36 -2.47 -11.27
N ILE A 280 -21.35 -1.62 -10.98
CA ILE A 280 -22.12 -0.88 -11.99
C ILE A 280 -21.28 0.25 -12.58
N LEU A 281 -20.70 1.09 -11.72
CA LEU A 281 -19.86 2.21 -12.17
C LEU A 281 -18.62 1.70 -12.89
N TYR A 282 -18.02 0.61 -12.39
CA TYR A 282 -16.93 -0.09 -13.04
C TYR A 282 -17.31 -0.58 -14.44
N PHE A 283 -18.45 -1.26 -14.58
CA PHE A 283 -18.92 -1.76 -15.87
C PHE A 283 -19.06 -0.63 -16.90
N TYR A 284 -19.70 0.49 -16.53
CA TYR A 284 -19.86 1.62 -17.45
C TYR A 284 -18.54 2.32 -17.78
N ALA A 285 -17.60 2.40 -16.83
CA ALA A 285 -16.26 2.92 -17.09
C ALA A 285 -15.47 2.03 -18.07
N ARG A 286 -15.62 0.70 -17.94
CA ARG A 286 -14.93 -0.27 -18.78
C ARG A 286 -15.52 -0.36 -20.18
N TYR A 287 -16.83 -0.25 -20.30
CA TYR A 287 -17.56 -0.39 -21.57
C TYR A 287 -18.35 0.89 -21.89
N PRO A 288 -17.68 2.02 -22.22
CA PRO A 288 -18.37 3.31 -22.38
C PRO A 288 -19.43 3.31 -23.48
N HIS A 289 -19.28 2.49 -24.53
CA HIS A 289 -20.30 2.32 -25.57
C HIS A 289 -21.64 1.79 -25.02
N MET A 290 -21.63 1.08 -23.89
CA MET A 290 -22.83 0.59 -23.22
C MET A 290 -23.70 1.71 -22.64
N GLN A 291 -23.15 2.90 -22.43
CA GLN A 291 -23.94 4.07 -22.03
C GLN A 291 -24.94 4.50 -23.12
N LYS A 292 -24.65 4.21 -24.39
CA LYS A 292 -25.56 4.51 -25.52
C LYS A 292 -26.41 3.32 -25.95
N ALA A 293 -26.21 2.15 -25.35
CA ALA A 293 -26.97 0.95 -25.70
C ALA A 293 -28.47 1.09 -25.34
N PRO A 294 -29.37 0.39 -26.07
CA PRO A 294 -30.79 0.35 -25.73
C PRO A 294 -31.03 -0.10 -24.29
N LEU A 295 -32.07 0.44 -23.65
CA LEU A 295 -32.38 0.16 -22.24
C LEU A 295 -32.56 -1.34 -21.96
N THR A 296 -33.15 -2.07 -22.91
CA THR A 296 -33.32 -3.53 -22.83
C THR A 296 -31.99 -4.27 -22.73
N VAL A 297 -31.00 -3.84 -23.51
CA VAL A 297 -29.64 -4.41 -23.51
C VAL A 297 -28.92 -4.09 -22.19
N LYS A 298 -29.01 -2.83 -21.73
CA LYS A 298 -28.46 -2.40 -20.43
C LYS A 298 -29.04 -3.22 -19.27
N LYS A 299 -30.37 -3.35 -19.20
CA LYS A 299 -31.07 -4.14 -18.17
C LYS A 299 -30.63 -5.60 -18.19
N ARG A 300 -30.55 -6.22 -19.37
CA ARG A 300 -30.13 -7.62 -19.51
C ARG A 300 -28.73 -7.83 -18.96
N MET A 301 -27.77 -7.00 -19.36
CA MET A 301 -26.38 -7.12 -18.91
C MET A 301 -26.21 -6.85 -17.42
N LEU A 302 -26.82 -5.78 -16.91
CA LEU A 302 -26.70 -5.41 -15.50
C LEU A 302 -27.38 -6.46 -14.60
N THR A 303 -28.49 -7.06 -15.05
CA THR A 303 -29.10 -8.21 -14.37
C THR A 303 -28.18 -9.43 -14.36
N SER A 304 -27.46 -9.71 -15.46
CA SER A 304 -26.48 -10.80 -15.48
C SER A 304 -25.32 -10.56 -14.51
N ILE A 305 -24.81 -9.33 -14.42
CA ILE A 305 -23.76 -8.96 -13.46
C ILE A 305 -24.25 -9.14 -12.03
N LEU A 306 -25.43 -8.60 -11.68
CA LEU A 306 -25.97 -8.70 -10.33
C LEU A 306 -26.25 -10.15 -9.92
N LYS A 307 -26.70 -11.00 -10.85
CA LYS A 307 -26.84 -12.44 -10.61
C LYS A 307 -25.49 -13.14 -10.38
N ALA A 308 -24.44 -12.75 -11.09
CA ALA A 308 -23.10 -13.28 -10.88
C ALA A 308 -22.56 -12.93 -9.48
N LEU A 309 -23.03 -11.83 -8.89
CA LEU A 309 -22.74 -11.42 -7.50
C LEU A 309 -23.64 -12.11 -6.46
N GLY A 310 -24.40 -13.13 -6.86
CA GLY A 310 -25.22 -13.94 -5.94
C GLY A 310 -26.60 -13.37 -5.63
N LEU A 311 -27.03 -12.26 -6.25
CA LEU A 311 -28.37 -11.72 -6.03
C LEU A 311 -29.43 -12.56 -6.75
N SER A 312 -30.61 -12.69 -6.14
CA SER A 312 -31.76 -13.29 -6.80
C SER A 312 -32.16 -12.47 -8.03
N LYS A 313 -32.87 -13.12 -8.98
CA LYS A 313 -33.38 -12.44 -10.17
C LYS A 313 -34.25 -11.22 -9.81
N ALA A 314 -35.03 -11.29 -8.74
CA ALA A 314 -35.91 -10.21 -8.31
C ALA A 314 -35.10 -9.01 -7.78
N GLU A 315 -34.13 -9.26 -6.90
CA GLU A 315 -33.25 -8.21 -6.36
C GLU A 315 -32.41 -7.57 -7.47
N ALA A 316 -31.84 -8.37 -8.37
CA ALA A 316 -31.08 -7.89 -9.52
C ALA A 316 -31.92 -6.97 -10.42
N VAL A 317 -33.18 -7.33 -10.69
CA VAL A 317 -34.10 -6.50 -11.50
C VAL A 317 -34.48 -5.22 -10.76
N HIS A 318 -34.71 -5.29 -9.45
CA HIS A 318 -35.04 -4.12 -8.63
C HIS A 318 -33.89 -3.11 -8.61
N ILE A 319 -32.67 -3.54 -8.31
CA ILE A 319 -31.46 -2.70 -8.30
C ILE A 319 -31.18 -2.14 -9.70
N CYS A 320 -31.35 -2.95 -10.76
CA CYS A 320 -31.28 -2.48 -12.14
C CYS A 320 -32.18 -1.28 -12.39
N ASN A 321 -33.47 -1.39 -12.03
CA ASN A 321 -34.46 -0.36 -12.29
C ASN A 321 -34.14 0.91 -11.50
N HIS A 322 -33.74 0.78 -10.23
CA HIS A 322 -33.33 1.90 -9.38
C HIS A 322 -32.11 2.62 -9.96
N THR A 323 -31.03 1.88 -10.21
CA THR A 323 -29.76 2.43 -10.74
C THR A 323 -29.96 3.14 -12.07
N LEU A 324 -30.70 2.53 -13.00
CA LEU A 324 -30.96 3.13 -14.31
C LEU A 324 -31.87 4.35 -14.22
N SER A 325 -32.71 4.45 -13.19
CA SER A 325 -33.55 5.63 -12.93
C SER A 325 -32.74 6.80 -12.34
N GLU A 326 -31.84 6.53 -11.38
CA GLU A 326 -30.93 7.55 -10.83
C GLU A 326 -29.94 8.05 -11.88
N HIS A 327 -29.46 7.17 -12.76
CA HIS A 327 -28.56 7.58 -13.82
C HIS A 327 -29.24 8.43 -14.88
N LYS A 328 -30.55 8.25 -15.12
CA LYS A 328 -31.35 9.16 -15.96
C LYS A 328 -31.58 10.53 -15.32
N ALA A 329 -31.55 10.63 -13.98
CA ALA A 329 -31.75 11.89 -13.26
C ALA A 329 -30.47 12.74 -13.16
N ASN A 330 -29.29 12.14 -13.36
CA ASN A 330 -27.98 12.78 -13.26
C ASN A 330 -27.30 13.06 -14.62
N ILE A 331 -28.03 12.87 -15.73
CA ILE A 331 -27.62 13.23 -17.11
C ILE A 331 -28.55 14.35 -17.57
#